data_AF-A0A315EWN5-F1
#
_entry.id   AF-A0A315EWN5-F1
#
_cell.length_a   1.000
_cell.length_b   1.000
_cell.length_c   1.000
_cell.angle_alpha   90.00
_cell.angle_beta   90.00
_cell.angle_gamma   90.00
#
_symmetry.space_group_name_H-M   'P 1'
#
loop_
_entity.id
_entity.type
_entity.pdbx_description
1 polymer ?
#
loop_
_entity_poly.entity_id
_entity_poly.type
_entity_poly.pdbx_seq_one_letter_code
_entity_poly.pdbx_strand_id
1 'polypeptide(L)'
;MVYQGFDREDGLWDIEAELTDVKTFSFQVPNERLFPGHEPIHGLKIRVTLNNQMVIQDIATSMDDIPHAECTGAPHNMHKLIGCTMGPGWRKVINQHVGGTDGCTHLREMLFNMATAAYQTLPSGQWQRRELAGQPHPEMTQAPYFLGQCHSWAFDSPTVQRAYPMFFKPKTVVGMEN
;
A
#
# COMPACT_ATOMS: atom_id res chain seq x y z
N MET A 1 -12.03 2.94 -3.54
CA MET A 1 -10.97 2.58 -2.57
C MET A 1 -10.03 3.75 -2.41
N VAL A 2 -9.73 4.14 -1.18
CA VAL A 2 -8.86 5.27 -0.84
C VAL A 2 -7.72 4.77 0.05
N TYR A 3 -6.52 5.30 -0.15
CA TYR A 3 -5.35 5.03 0.69
C TYR A 3 -4.84 6.34 1.29
N GLN A 4 -4.51 6.32 2.58
CA GLN A 4 -4.00 7.47 3.31
C GLN A 4 -2.78 7.06 4.12
N GLY A 5 -1.80 7.95 4.21
CA GLY A 5 -0.60 7.75 5.00
C GLY A 5 -0.46 8.84 6.05
N PHE A 6 -0.19 8.44 7.29
CA PHE A 6 -0.13 9.32 8.44
C PHE A 6 1.22 9.20 9.14
N ASP A 7 1.82 10.35 9.41
CA ASP A 7 2.99 10.49 10.27
C ASP A 7 2.52 10.50 11.74
N ARG A 8 3.08 9.63 12.58
CA ARG A 8 2.75 9.55 14.02
C ARG A 8 3.82 10.19 14.89
N GLU A 9 3.37 10.79 15.99
CA GLU A 9 4.24 11.41 17.00
C GLU A 9 5.18 10.41 17.70
N ASP A 10 4.78 9.13 17.79
CA ASP A 10 5.60 8.05 18.35
C ASP A 10 6.71 7.55 17.41
N GLY A 11 6.82 8.16 16.24
CA GLY A 11 7.84 7.86 15.26
C GLY A 11 7.46 6.75 14.27
N LEU A 12 6.29 6.11 14.43
CA LEU A 12 5.74 5.13 13.49
C LEU A 12 4.94 5.80 12.37
N TRP A 13 4.37 4.99 11.49
CA TRP A 13 3.55 5.42 10.36
C TRP A 13 2.27 4.59 10.32
N ASP A 14 1.12 5.22 10.08
CA ASP A 14 -0.10 4.48 9.77
C ASP A 14 -0.42 4.60 8.29
N ILE A 15 -0.65 3.46 7.65
CA ILE A 15 -1.20 3.40 6.30
C ILE A 15 -2.60 2.85 6.43
N GLU A 16 -3.58 3.64 6.01
CA GLU A 16 -4.99 3.28 6.06
C GLU A 16 -5.53 3.06 4.65
N ALA A 17 -6.42 2.09 4.52
CA ALA A 17 -7.16 1.85 3.30
C ALA A 17 -8.63 1.61 3.59
N GLU A 18 -9.50 2.18 2.74
CA GLU A 18 -10.95 2.01 2.80
C GLU A 18 -11.48 1.52 1.45
N LEU A 19 -12.26 0.45 1.46
CA LEU A 19 -12.94 -0.12 0.31
C LEU A 19 -14.45 -0.07 0.53
N THR A 20 -15.12 0.67 -0.34
CA THR A 20 -16.58 0.64 -0.51
C THR A 20 -16.89 0.20 -1.94
N ASP A 21 -17.67 -0.87 -2.10
CA ASP A 21 -18.21 -1.26 -3.41
C ASP A 21 -19.75 -1.18 -3.43
N VAL A 22 -20.29 -0.57 -4.48
CA VAL A 22 -21.73 -0.33 -4.64
C VAL A 22 -22.14 -0.77 -6.04
N LYS A 23 -23.33 -1.32 -6.18
CA LYS A 23 -23.90 -1.78 -7.47
C LYS A 23 -25.14 -0.98 -7.81
N THR A 24 -25.40 -0.71 -9.08
CA THR A 24 -26.59 0.05 -9.51
C THR A 24 -27.85 -0.79 -9.57
N PHE A 25 -27.75 -2.08 -9.23
CA PHE A 25 -28.84 -3.04 -9.30
C PHE A 25 -28.89 -3.86 -8.02
N SER A 26 -30.11 -4.24 -7.64
CA SER A 26 -30.31 -5.20 -6.57
C SER A 26 -30.02 -6.62 -7.08
N PHE A 27 -29.50 -7.48 -6.21
CA PHE A 27 -29.29 -8.89 -6.53
C PHE A 27 -29.55 -9.75 -5.29
N GLN A 28 -29.72 -11.05 -5.49
CA GLN A 28 -29.96 -12.00 -4.41
C GLN A 28 -29.06 -13.23 -4.61
N VAL A 29 -28.39 -13.63 -3.54
CA VAL A 29 -27.72 -14.93 -3.46
C VAL A 29 -28.78 -15.97 -3.02
N PRO A 30 -28.83 -17.17 -3.61
CA PRO A 30 -29.81 -18.18 -3.22
C PRO A 30 -29.83 -18.42 -1.70
N ASN A 31 -31.02 -18.36 -1.11
CA ASN A 31 -31.27 -18.51 0.33
C ASN A 31 -30.73 -17.38 1.24
N GLU A 32 -30.32 -16.25 0.66
CA GLU A 32 -29.92 -15.07 1.42
C GLU A 32 -30.90 -13.90 1.22
N ARG A 33 -30.66 -12.82 1.97
CA ARG A 33 -31.41 -11.58 1.83
C ARG A 33 -31.24 -10.99 0.42
N LEU A 34 -32.18 -10.12 0.04
CA LEU A 34 -31.98 -9.22 -1.09
C LEU A 34 -30.88 -8.21 -0.74
N PHE A 35 -29.93 -8.00 -1.63
CA PHE A 35 -28.95 -6.92 -1.57
C PHE A 35 -29.46 -5.74 -2.41
N PRO A 36 -29.83 -4.61 -1.80
CA PRO A 36 -30.34 -3.47 -2.53
C PRO A 36 -29.28 -2.84 -3.44
N GLY A 37 -29.71 -2.35 -4.59
CA GLY A 37 -28.89 -1.46 -5.40
C GLY A 37 -28.61 -0.15 -4.66
N HIS A 38 -27.47 0.46 -4.98
CA HIS A 38 -26.97 1.71 -4.44
C HIS A 38 -26.55 1.69 -2.96
N GLU A 39 -26.57 0.51 -2.33
CA GLU A 39 -26.02 0.29 -0.99
C GLU A 39 -24.64 -0.39 -1.05
N PRO A 40 -23.76 -0.15 -0.06
CA PRO A 40 -22.50 -0.89 0.07
C PRO A 40 -22.73 -2.39 0.20
N ILE A 41 -21.97 -3.16 -0.57
CA ILE A 41 -21.87 -4.62 -0.37
C ILE A 41 -20.73 -4.93 0.58
N HIS A 42 -19.60 -4.25 0.39
CA HIS A 42 -18.44 -4.28 1.27
C HIS A 42 -18.13 -2.85 1.71
N GLY A 43 -17.93 -2.69 3.02
CA GLY A 43 -17.50 -1.46 3.68
C GLY A 43 -16.35 -1.84 4.59
N LEU A 44 -15.14 -1.89 4.04
CA LEU A 44 -13.98 -2.47 4.71
C LEU A 44 -12.91 -1.43 4.95
N LYS A 45 -12.29 -1.47 6.13
CA LYS A 45 -11.18 -0.61 6.51
C LYS A 45 -10.05 -1.47 7.04
N ILE A 46 -8.82 -1.03 6.76
CA ILE A 46 -7.62 -1.63 7.32
C ILE A 46 -6.59 -0.54 7.60
N ARG A 47 -5.96 -0.60 8.77
CA ARG A 47 -4.80 0.19 9.14
C ARG A 47 -3.62 -0.75 9.34
N VAL A 48 -2.48 -0.41 8.76
CA VAL A 48 -1.21 -1.06 9.01
C VAL A 48 -0.25 -0.04 9.59
N THR A 49 0.26 -0.31 10.79
CA THR A 49 1.27 0.52 11.43
C THR A 49 2.66 0.00 11.05
N LEU A 50 3.54 0.87 10.57
CA LEU A 50 4.88 0.55 10.08
C LEU A 50 5.94 1.31 10.85
N ASN A 51 7.11 0.70 11.03
CA ASN A 51 8.32 1.43 11.39
C ASN A 51 9.04 1.99 10.14
N ASN A 52 10.14 2.72 10.34
CA ASN A 52 10.93 3.32 9.25
C ASN A 52 11.54 2.31 8.27
N GLN A 53 11.58 1.02 8.62
CA GLN A 53 12.06 -0.08 7.79
C GLN A 53 10.92 -0.86 7.13
N MET A 54 9.70 -0.31 7.10
CA MET A 54 8.50 -0.94 6.54
C MET A 54 8.12 -2.26 7.23
N VAL A 55 8.55 -2.46 8.48
CA VAL A 55 8.16 -3.63 9.28
C VAL A 55 6.84 -3.32 9.98
N ILE A 56 5.88 -4.23 9.85
CA ILE A 56 4.55 -4.11 10.45
C ILE A 56 4.66 -4.22 11.97
N GLN A 57 4.20 -3.19 12.66
CA GLN A 57 4.13 -3.11 14.12
C GLN A 57 2.75 -3.45 14.65
N ASP A 58 1.70 -3.08 13.91
CA ASP A 58 0.30 -3.33 14.26
C ASP A 58 -0.56 -3.42 13.00
N ILE A 59 -1.72 -4.07 13.13
CA ILE A 59 -2.74 -4.17 12.08
C ILE A 59 -4.14 -4.17 12.71
N ALA A 60 -4.99 -3.28 12.22
CA ALA A 60 -6.38 -3.19 12.64
C ALA A 60 -7.32 -3.21 11.44
N THR A 61 -8.49 -3.83 11.59
CA THR A 61 -9.48 -3.97 10.51
C THR A 61 -10.86 -3.62 11.01
N SER A 62 -11.66 -2.98 10.17
CA SER A 62 -13.11 -2.83 10.34
C SER A 62 -13.84 -3.43 9.14
N MET A 63 -14.98 -4.04 9.40
CA MET A 63 -15.84 -4.65 8.38
C MET A 63 -17.27 -4.16 8.61
N ASP A 64 -17.49 -2.89 8.27
CA ASP A 64 -18.73 -2.14 8.56
C ASP A 64 -19.91 -2.66 7.73
N ASP A 65 -19.64 -3.03 6.46
CA ASP A 65 -20.60 -3.72 5.59
C ASP A 65 -20.00 -5.03 5.06
N ILE A 66 -20.75 -6.12 5.23
CA ILE A 66 -20.39 -7.46 4.76
C ILE A 66 -21.62 -8.15 4.15
N PRO A 67 -21.45 -8.91 3.06
CA PRO A 67 -22.57 -9.62 2.44
C PRO A 67 -23.00 -10.85 3.25
N HIS A 68 -22.05 -11.55 3.86
CA HIS A 68 -22.27 -12.82 4.58
C HIS A 68 -21.79 -12.73 6.03
N ALA A 69 -22.52 -13.35 6.96
CA ALA A 69 -22.20 -13.27 8.40
C ALA A 69 -20.85 -13.90 8.73
N GLU A 70 -20.45 -14.93 7.99
CA GLU A 70 -19.18 -15.65 8.10
C GLU A 70 -17.97 -14.75 7.84
N CYS A 71 -18.15 -13.65 7.10
CA CYS A 71 -17.07 -12.69 6.84
C CYS A 71 -16.52 -12.06 8.12
N THR A 72 -17.31 -11.98 9.20
CA THR A 72 -16.89 -11.44 10.51
C THR A 72 -15.64 -12.14 11.06
N GLY A 73 -15.47 -13.44 10.79
CA GLY A 73 -14.30 -14.22 11.24
C GLY A 73 -13.08 -14.13 10.32
N ALA A 74 -13.23 -13.60 9.11
CA ALA A 74 -12.19 -13.63 8.09
C ALA A 74 -10.88 -12.89 8.48
N PRO A 75 -10.89 -11.76 9.21
CA PRO A 75 -9.66 -11.05 9.57
C PRO A 75 -8.81 -11.72 10.66
N HIS A 76 -9.24 -12.84 11.25
CA HIS A 76 -8.62 -13.43 12.45
C HIS A 76 -7.09 -13.60 12.36
N ASN A 77 -6.54 -13.91 11.18
CA ASN A 77 -5.11 -14.14 10.97
C ASN A 77 -4.32 -12.89 10.57
N MET A 78 -4.92 -11.72 10.45
CA MET A 78 -4.22 -10.49 10.04
C MET A 78 -3.03 -10.16 10.97
N HIS A 79 -3.18 -10.43 12.27
CA HIS A 79 -2.11 -10.27 13.27
C HIS A 79 -0.83 -11.06 12.94
N LYS A 80 -0.91 -12.14 12.15
CA LYS A 80 0.26 -12.93 11.72
C LYS A 80 1.21 -12.14 10.81
N LEU A 81 0.76 -11.02 10.25
CA LEU A 81 1.60 -10.13 9.45
C LEU A 81 2.45 -9.19 10.32
N ILE A 82 2.19 -9.08 11.63
CA ILE A 82 3.03 -8.30 12.55
C ILE A 82 4.45 -8.91 12.55
N GLY A 83 5.45 -8.05 12.42
CA GLY A 83 6.86 -8.42 12.26
C GLY A 83 7.27 -8.74 10.81
N CYS A 84 6.33 -8.87 9.86
CA CYS A 84 6.67 -8.98 8.45
C CYS A 84 7.08 -7.63 7.84
N THR A 85 7.93 -7.66 6.83
CA THR A 85 8.31 -6.47 6.06
C THR A 85 7.42 -6.28 4.83
N MET A 86 6.82 -5.10 4.72
CA MET A 86 6.11 -4.66 3.52
C MET A 86 7.13 -4.26 2.44
N GLY A 87 7.61 -5.22 1.65
CA GLY A 87 8.54 -4.93 0.57
C GLY A 87 8.72 -6.00 -0.52
N PRO A 88 9.94 -6.22 -1.06
CA PRO A 88 10.13 -7.20 -2.13
C PRO A 88 9.54 -8.57 -1.77
N GLY A 89 8.70 -9.12 -2.63
CA GLY A 89 7.99 -10.37 -2.37
C GLY A 89 6.73 -10.23 -1.49
N TRP A 90 6.26 -9.02 -1.20
CA TRP A 90 5.11 -8.77 -0.31
C TRP A 90 3.87 -9.62 -0.61
N ARG A 91 3.51 -9.78 -1.89
CA ARG A 91 2.39 -10.65 -2.29
C ARG A 91 2.55 -12.09 -1.81
N LYS A 92 3.77 -12.64 -1.88
CA LYS A 92 4.09 -13.98 -1.39
C LYS A 92 3.92 -14.06 0.12
N VAL A 93 4.43 -13.05 0.85
CA VAL A 93 4.30 -12.98 2.32
C VAL A 93 2.83 -12.95 2.73
N ILE A 94 2.00 -12.11 2.10
CA ILE A 94 0.57 -12.07 2.41
C ILE A 94 -0.09 -13.43 2.16
N ASN A 95 0.17 -14.05 1.00
CA ASN A 95 -0.40 -15.35 0.67
C ASN A 95 0.06 -16.47 1.62
N GLN A 96 1.28 -16.38 2.17
CA GLN A 96 1.78 -17.34 3.15
C GLN A 96 1.06 -17.27 4.50
N HIS A 97 0.59 -16.10 4.91
CA HIS A 97 0.01 -15.90 6.25
C HIS A 97 -1.52 -15.84 6.26
N VAL A 98 -2.11 -15.28 5.20
CA VAL A 98 -3.56 -15.02 5.08
C VAL A 98 -4.08 -15.34 3.66
N GLY A 99 -3.45 -16.30 2.99
CA GLY A 99 -3.88 -16.80 1.69
C GLY A 99 -5.09 -17.73 1.76
N GLY A 100 -5.80 -17.90 0.65
CA GLY A 100 -6.94 -18.80 0.57
C GLY A 100 -8.05 -18.44 1.57
N THR A 101 -8.50 -19.43 2.34
CA THR A 101 -9.55 -19.30 3.36
C THR A 101 -9.04 -18.79 4.71
N ASP A 102 -7.72 -18.65 4.88
CA ASP A 102 -7.12 -18.17 6.13
C ASP A 102 -7.29 -16.65 6.32
N GLY A 103 -7.80 -15.93 5.31
CA GLY A 103 -8.04 -14.50 5.36
C GLY A 103 -9.17 -14.02 4.45
N CYS A 104 -9.54 -12.76 4.58
CA CYS A 104 -10.47 -12.10 3.66
C CYS A 104 -9.76 -11.73 2.35
N THR A 105 -10.30 -12.17 1.21
CA THR A 105 -9.79 -11.81 -0.13
C THR A 105 -9.67 -10.30 -0.31
N HIS A 106 -10.71 -9.54 0.05
CA HIS A 106 -10.72 -8.09 -0.11
C HIS A 106 -9.63 -7.39 0.72
N LEU A 107 -9.50 -7.73 2.01
CA LEU A 107 -8.45 -7.17 2.87
C LEU A 107 -7.05 -7.53 2.36
N ARG A 108 -6.85 -8.75 1.87
CA ARG A 108 -5.60 -9.17 1.22
C ARG A 108 -5.28 -8.32 -0.02
N GLU A 109 -6.27 -8.05 -0.85
CA GLU A 109 -6.11 -7.22 -2.05
C GLU A 109 -5.81 -5.76 -1.72
N MET A 110 -6.43 -5.22 -0.67
CA MET A 110 -6.08 -3.90 -0.13
C MET A 110 -4.60 -3.86 0.28
N LEU A 111 -4.13 -4.85 1.04
CA LEU A 111 -2.73 -4.95 1.49
C LEU A 111 -1.72 -4.93 0.32
N PHE A 112 -2.06 -5.50 -0.85
CA PHE A 112 -1.16 -5.46 -2.02
C PHE A 112 -0.83 -4.03 -2.44
N ASN A 113 -1.83 -3.14 -2.45
CA ASN A 113 -1.69 -1.76 -2.91
C ASN A 113 -1.34 -0.79 -1.77
N MET A 114 -1.61 -1.15 -0.51
CA MET A 114 -1.10 -0.41 0.65
C MET A 114 0.43 -0.28 0.62
N ALA A 115 1.14 -1.28 0.08
CA ALA A 115 2.58 -1.18 -0.14
C ALA A 115 2.97 0.02 -1.01
N THR A 116 2.24 0.28 -2.09
CA THR A 116 2.49 1.45 -2.95
C THR A 116 2.28 2.75 -2.17
N ALA A 117 1.19 2.86 -1.41
CA ALA A 117 0.93 4.04 -0.58
C ALA A 117 2.04 4.24 0.45
N ALA A 118 2.42 3.20 1.18
CA ALA A 118 3.51 3.22 2.14
C ALA A 118 4.85 3.68 1.52
N TYR A 119 5.20 3.14 0.34
CA TYR A 119 6.42 3.52 -0.38
C TYR A 119 6.44 4.97 -0.87
N GLN A 120 5.27 5.59 -1.06
CA GLN A 120 5.14 6.99 -1.44
C GLN A 120 5.05 7.92 -0.22
N THR A 121 4.51 7.44 0.90
CA THR A 121 4.38 8.19 2.15
C THR A 121 5.68 8.25 2.95
N LEU A 122 6.29 7.11 3.27
CA LEU A 122 7.36 7.08 4.29
C LEU A 122 8.60 7.89 3.90
N PRO A 123 9.16 7.78 2.67
CA PRO A 123 10.35 8.56 2.29
C PRO A 123 10.11 10.06 2.32
N SER A 124 8.97 10.52 1.80
CA SER A 124 8.62 11.95 1.76
C SER A 124 8.35 12.49 3.16
N GLY A 125 7.65 11.73 4.01
CA GLY A 125 7.43 12.07 5.41
C GLY A 125 8.73 12.11 6.23
N GLN A 126 9.65 11.16 6.03
CA GLN A 126 10.96 11.18 6.70
C GLN A 126 11.79 12.41 6.31
N TRP A 127 11.72 12.85 5.04
CA TRP A 127 12.32 14.11 4.62
C TRP A 127 11.67 15.31 5.32
N GLN A 128 10.34 15.36 5.35
CA GLN A 128 9.63 16.42 6.06
C GLN A 128 10.02 16.50 7.55
N ARG A 129 10.12 15.36 8.26
CA ARG A 129 10.57 15.33 9.66
C ARG A 129 11.96 15.96 9.83
N ARG A 130 12.90 15.69 8.91
CA ARG A 130 14.25 16.28 8.95
C ARG A 130 14.23 17.77 8.73
N GLU A 131 13.48 18.23 7.73
CA GLU A 131 13.33 19.66 7.41
C GLU A 131 12.76 20.44 8.59
N LEU A 132 11.69 19.93 9.20
CA LEU A 132 11.09 20.52 10.40
C LEU A 132 12.05 20.53 11.61
N ALA A 133 12.93 19.53 11.72
CA ALA A 133 13.97 19.47 12.74
C ALA A 133 15.22 20.30 12.41
N GLY A 134 15.26 21.01 11.28
CA GLY A 134 16.45 21.73 10.82
C GLY A 134 17.65 20.83 10.50
N GLN A 135 17.41 19.54 10.27
CA GLN A 135 18.44 18.56 9.96
C GLN A 135 18.65 18.48 8.44
N PRO A 136 19.90 18.42 7.97
CA PRO A 136 20.16 18.22 6.55
C PRO A 136 19.66 16.85 6.10
N HIS A 137 19.25 16.78 4.83
CA HIS A 137 19.04 15.50 4.16
C HIS A 137 20.37 14.74 4.05
N PRO A 138 20.35 13.42 4.26
CA PRO A 138 21.56 12.61 4.09
C PRO A 138 22.05 12.67 2.65
N GLU A 139 23.37 12.62 2.47
CA GLU A 139 23.95 12.49 1.14
C GLU A 139 23.45 11.21 0.46
N MET A 140 22.98 11.34 -0.77
CA MET A 140 22.47 10.22 -1.56
C MET A 140 23.64 9.46 -2.20
N THR A 141 24.15 8.45 -1.50
CA THR A 141 25.23 7.58 -2.01
C THR A 141 24.72 6.42 -2.87
N GLN A 142 23.43 6.12 -2.78
CA GLN A 142 22.76 5.07 -3.56
C GLN A 142 21.43 5.58 -4.12
N ALA A 143 21.02 5.06 -5.27
CA ALA A 143 19.73 5.40 -5.86
C ALA A 143 18.59 5.01 -4.91
N PRO A 144 17.63 5.92 -4.63
CA PRO A 144 16.40 5.55 -3.95
C PRO A 144 15.70 4.36 -4.63
N TYR A 145 15.09 3.48 -3.85
CA TYR A 145 14.44 2.27 -4.37
C TYR A 145 13.38 2.55 -5.45
N PHE A 146 12.68 3.69 -5.39
CA PHE A 146 11.65 4.04 -6.38
C PHE A 146 12.21 4.45 -7.75
N LEU A 147 13.52 4.78 -7.86
CA LEU A 147 14.13 5.07 -9.14
C LEU A 147 14.15 3.82 -10.04
N GLY A 148 13.74 4.00 -11.29
CA GLY A 148 13.56 2.91 -12.26
C GLY A 148 12.28 2.10 -12.08
N GLN A 149 11.43 2.40 -11.08
CA GLN A 149 10.24 1.60 -10.77
C GLN A 149 8.94 2.12 -11.41
N CYS A 150 8.93 3.33 -11.98
CA CYS A 150 7.80 3.84 -12.74
C CYS A 150 8.26 4.72 -13.89
N HIS A 151 7.34 5.03 -14.80
CA HIS A 151 7.61 5.82 -16.00
C HIS A 151 8.29 7.16 -15.67
N SER A 152 7.73 7.92 -14.73
CA SER A 152 8.27 9.23 -14.35
C SER A 152 9.57 9.14 -13.54
N TRP A 153 9.87 8.01 -12.92
CA TRP A 153 11.11 7.81 -12.15
C TRP A 153 12.13 6.95 -12.90
N ALA A 154 11.93 6.69 -14.20
CA ALA A 154 12.91 5.99 -15.02
C ALA A 154 14.25 6.73 -15.00
N PHE A 155 15.37 6.00 -14.98
CA PHE A 155 16.71 6.58 -14.88
C PHE A 155 17.05 7.55 -16.01
N ASP A 156 16.40 7.39 -17.16
CA ASP A 156 16.54 8.22 -18.36
C ASP A 156 15.46 9.30 -18.49
N SER A 157 14.62 9.51 -17.46
CA SER A 157 13.51 10.45 -17.51
C SER A 157 13.93 11.90 -17.19
N PRO A 158 13.22 12.91 -17.72
CA PRO A 158 13.44 14.31 -17.35
C PRO A 158 13.26 14.59 -15.86
N THR A 159 12.40 13.84 -15.17
CA THR A 159 12.17 14.01 -13.73
C THR A 159 13.39 13.57 -12.93
N VAL A 160 14.02 12.44 -13.26
CA VAL A 160 15.27 12.01 -12.64
C VAL A 160 16.40 12.99 -12.96
N GLN A 161 16.47 13.50 -14.19
CA GLN A 161 17.47 14.53 -14.53
C GLN A 161 17.36 15.79 -13.65
N ARG A 162 16.13 16.22 -13.30
CA ARG A 162 15.90 17.39 -12.44
C ARG A 162 16.10 17.09 -10.95
N ALA A 163 15.55 15.98 -10.46
CA ALA A 163 15.49 15.68 -9.02
C ALA A 163 16.70 14.88 -8.51
N TYR A 164 17.24 13.98 -9.33
CA TYR A 164 18.35 13.09 -9.02
C TYR A 164 19.39 13.03 -10.15
N PRO A 165 20.01 14.18 -10.53
CA PRO A 165 20.93 14.23 -11.65
C PRO A 165 22.12 13.27 -11.51
N MET A 166 22.55 12.96 -10.29
CA MET A 166 23.62 12.00 -10.01
C MET A 166 23.29 10.56 -10.42
N PHE A 167 22.00 10.22 -10.56
CA PHE A 167 21.54 8.89 -10.99
C PHE A 167 20.99 8.89 -12.42
N PHE A 168 20.97 10.03 -13.12
CA PHE A 168 20.45 10.11 -14.48
C PHE A 168 21.32 9.34 -15.47
N LYS A 169 20.68 8.53 -16.32
CA LYS A 169 21.31 7.74 -17.37
C LYS A 169 20.64 8.07 -18.71
N PRO A 170 21.23 8.91 -19.57
CA PRO A 170 20.63 9.22 -20.86
C PRO A 170 20.42 7.94 -21.67
N LYS A 171 19.33 7.84 -22.45
CA LYS A 171 19.20 6.77 -23.43
C LYS A 171 20.40 6.83 -24.38
N THR A 172 21.19 5.76 -24.42
CA THR A 172 22.16 5.57 -25.49
C THR A 172 21.38 5.44 -26.79
N VAL A 173 21.51 6.44 -27.68
CA VAL A 173 21.01 6.33 -29.04
C VAL A 173 21.89 5.27 -29.71
N VAL A 174 21.40 4.03 -29.79
CA VAL A 174 22.01 3.04 -30.68
C VAL A 174 21.71 3.55 -32.09
N GLY A 175 22.76 3.86 -32.84
CA GLY A 175 22.66 4.41 -34.18
C GLY A 175 21.72 3.58 -35.03
N MET A 176 20.75 4.25 -35.66
CA MET A 176 20.21 3.78 -36.93
C MET A 176 21.35 3.89 -37.95
N GLU A 177 22.19 2.87 -38.04
CA GLU A 177 23.08 2.69 -39.18
C GLU A 177 22.29 2.01 -40.30
N ASN A 178 21.97 2.86 -41.29
CA ASN A 178 21.59 2.63 -42.70
C ASN A 178 20.51 1.61 -43.04
#